data_AF-A0A1G1T858-F1
#
_entry.id   AF-A0A1G1T858-F1
#
_cell.length_a   1.000
_cell.length_b   1.000
_cell.length_c   1.000
_cell.angle_alpha   90.00
_cell.angle_beta   90.00
_cell.angle_gamma   90.00
#
_symmetry.space_group_name_H-M   'P 1'
#
loop_
_entity.id
_entity.type
_entity.pdbx_description
1 polymer ?
#
loop_
_entity_poly.entity_id
_entity_poly.type
_entity_poly.pdbx_seq_one_letter_code
_entity_poly.pdbx_strand_id
1 'polypeptide(L)'
;MGGTWENDEDKYFCIPYAQSNKAFSKYKYGFDWYFTAVCISPKVTVYQEPKTTSSKLATLTYDIVEMDPEFMNADFTKIHTIDKKVQGYVKTTDLIYSADQHLVIKKIDDKWKITAFAPFD
;
A
#
# COMPACT_ATOMS: atom_id res chain seq x y z
N MET A 1 -11.02 15.47 -5.84
CA MET A 1 -9.97 16.39 -6.32
C MET A 1 -8.73 15.54 -6.58
N GLY A 2 -8.48 15.14 -7.83
CA GLY A 2 -7.27 14.41 -8.21
C GLY A 2 -6.41 15.35 -9.03
N GLY A 3 -5.37 15.90 -8.41
CA GLY A 3 -4.43 16.83 -9.06
C GLY A 3 -3.24 16.06 -9.58
N THR A 4 -2.91 16.25 -10.85
CA THR A 4 -1.59 15.92 -11.38
C THR A 4 -0.63 17.04 -10.97
N TRP A 5 0.57 16.70 -10.50
CA TRP A 5 1.62 17.69 -10.27
C TRP A 5 2.83 17.39 -11.15
N GLU A 6 3.48 18.47 -11.57
CA GLU A 6 4.64 18.49 -12.45
C GLU A 6 5.76 19.23 -11.72
N ASN A 7 6.97 18.66 -11.74
CA ASN A 7 8.18 19.34 -11.28
C ASN A 7 9.14 19.44 -12.48
N ASP A 8 9.38 20.68 -12.90
CA ASP A 8 10.24 21.00 -14.04
C ASP A 8 11.74 20.76 -13.77
N GLU A 9 12.18 20.83 -12.51
CA GLU A 9 13.59 20.66 -12.13
C GLU A 9 14.01 19.19 -12.30
N ASP A 10 13.19 18.26 -11.82
CA ASP A 10 13.47 16.81 -11.85
C ASP A 10 12.82 16.09 -13.05
N LYS A 11 12.10 16.82 -13.91
CA LYS A 11 11.39 16.32 -15.11
C LYS A 11 10.53 15.10 -14.84
N TYR A 12 9.70 15.16 -13.81
CA TYR A 12 8.73 14.10 -13.52
C TYR A 12 7.31 14.63 -13.43
N PHE A 13 6.39 13.71 -13.75
CA PHE A 13 4.95 13.91 -13.65
C PHE A 13 4.36 12.76 -12.83
N CYS A 14 3.51 13.10 -11.86
CA CYS A 14 2.87 12.14 -10.97
C CYS A 14 1.38 12.00 -11.27
N ILE A 15 0.95 10.74 -11.45
CA ILE A 15 -0.47 10.38 -11.44
C ILE A 15 -0.74 9.69 -10.11
N PRO A 16 -1.47 10.33 -9.17
CA PRO A 16 -1.96 9.63 -7.99
C PRO A 16 -2.96 8.55 -8.43
N TYR A 17 -3.05 7.45 -7.69
CA TYR A 17 -4.04 6.37 -7.90
C TYR A 17 -3.81 5.45 -9.12
N ALA A 18 -2.57 5.29 -9.58
CA ALA A 18 -2.26 4.33 -10.65
C ALA A 18 -2.35 2.88 -10.13
N GLN A 19 -3.56 2.32 -10.13
CA GLN A 19 -3.86 1.00 -9.60
C GLN A 19 -3.76 -0.11 -10.67
N SER A 20 -3.28 -1.28 -10.26
CA SER A 20 -3.30 -2.48 -11.12
C SER A 20 -4.68 -3.16 -11.07
N ASN A 21 -5.54 -2.86 -12.04
CA ASN A 21 -6.84 -3.54 -12.18
C ASN A 21 -6.71 -5.07 -12.14
N LYS A 22 -5.62 -5.64 -12.67
CA LYS A 22 -5.37 -7.10 -12.67
C LYS A 22 -5.08 -7.67 -11.27
N ALA A 23 -4.50 -6.89 -10.36
CA ALA A 23 -4.24 -7.33 -8.99
C ALA A 23 -5.53 -7.31 -8.15
N PHE A 24 -6.31 -6.24 -8.25
CA PHE A 24 -7.50 -6.02 -7.41
C PHE A 24 -8.78 -6.69 -7.94
N SER A 25 -8.98 -6.78 -9.26
CA SER A 25 -10.19 -7.39 -9.86
C SER A 25 -10.37 -8.89 -9.59
N LYS A 26 -9.34 -9.55 -9.07
CA LYS A 26 -9.42 -10.95 -8.61
C LYS A 26 -10.32 -11.10 -7.37
N TYR A 27 -10.52 -10.01 -6.63
CA TYR A 27 -11.35 -9.98 -5.44
C TYR A 27 -12.70 -9.36 -5.79
N LYS A 28 -13.79 -10.06 -5.47
CA LYS A 28 -15.13 -9.48 -5.50
C LYS A 28 -15.36 -8.71 -4.20
N TYR A 29 -14.65 -7.60 -4.03
CA TYR A 29 -14.59 -6.83 -2.80
C TYR A 29 -14.76 -5.32 -3.08
N GLY A 30 -15.55 -4.63 -2.26
CA GLY A 30 -15.72 -3.18 -2.34
C GLY A 30 -14.61 -2.48 -1.58
N PHE A 31 -13.46 -2.31 -2.22
CA PHE A 31 -12.29 -1.68 -1.60
C PHE A 31 -12.56 -0.21 -1.24
N ASP A 32 -12.24 0.16 -0.01
CA ASP A 32 -11.98 1.56 0.35
C ASP A 32 -10.48 1.83 0.18
N TRP A 33 -10.13 2.59 -0.85
CA TRP A 33 -8.74 2.82 -1.22
C TRP A 33 -7.94 3.60 -0.18
N TYR A 34 -8.60 4.40 0.66
CA TYR A 34 -7.97 5.14 1.75
C TYR A 34 -7.60 4.22 2.92
N PHE A 35 -8.27 3.08 3.03
CA PHE A 35 -8.02 2.09 4.08
C PHE A 35 -7.56 0.75 3.52
N THR A 36 -7.08 0.70 2.27
CA THR A 36 -6.52 -0.51 1.66
C THR A 36 -5.01 -0.38 1.55
N ALA A 37 -4.26 -1.41 1.93
CA ALA A 37 -2.82 -1.47 1.79
C ALA A 37 -2.36 -2.80 1.20
N VAL A 38 -1.10 -2.85 0.76
CA VAL A 38 -0.44 -4.04 0.23
C VAL A 38 0.76 -4.34 1.10
N CYS A 39 0.90 -5.60 1.52
CA CYS A 39 2.12 -6.08 2.17
C CYS A 39 3.30 -6.06 1.18
N ILE A 40 4.44 -5.48 1.55
CA ILE A 40 5.58 -5.30 0.63
C ILE A 40 6.69 -6.34 0.80
N SER A 41 6.53 -7.25 1.75
CA SER A 41 7.49 -8.30 2.07
C SER A 41 6.86 -9.67 1.90
N PRO A 42 7.63 -10.70 1.52
CA PRO A 42 7.12 -12.06 1.43
C PRO A 42 6.79 -12.67 2.80
N LYS A 43 7.19 -12.02 3.91
CA LYS A 43 7.01 -12.52 5.27
C LYS A 43 6.60 -11.40 6.23
N VAL A 44 5.38 -10.90 6.07
CA VAL A 44 4.80 -9.94 7.04
C VAL A 44 4.17 -10.72 8.19
N THR A 45 4.59 -10.44 9.42
CA THR A 45 4.05 -11.13 10.60
C THR A 45 2.86 -10.37 11.16
N VAL A 46 1.75 -11.08 11.38
CA VAL A 46 0.57 -10.53 12.06
C VAL A 46 0.65 -10.90 13.53
N TYR A 47 0.61 -9.89 14.39
CA TYR A 47 0.70 -9.97 15.84
C TYR A 47 -0.67 -9.79 16.49
N GLN A 48 -0.88 -10.39 17.65
CA GLN A 48 -2.13 -10.23 18.41
C GLN A 48 -2.27 -8.85 19.05
N GLU A 49 -1.15 -8.20 19.39
CA GLU A 49 -1.06 -6.85 19.97
C GLU A 49 -0.01 -6.03 19.18
N PRO A 50 -0.03 -4.69 19.23
CA PRO A 50 0.90 -3.82 18.50
C PRO A 50 2.32 -3.80 19.10
N LYS A 51 2.93 -4.98 19.24
CA LYS A 51 4.30 -5.16 19.72
C LYS A 51 4.88 -6.46 19.18
N THR A 52 6.18 -6.47 18.87
CA THR A 52 6.86 -7.63 18.28
C THR A 52 7.01 -8.83 19.22
N THR A 53 6.86 -8.61 20.53
CA THR A 53 6.88 -9.66 21.56
C THR A 53 5.52 -10.35 21.74
N SER A 54 4.47 -9.86 21.07
CA SER A 54 3.14 -10.47 21.13
C SER A 54 3.10 -11.79 20.36
N SER A 55 2.10 -12.62 20.68
CA SER A 55 1.79 -13.84 19.96
C SER A 55 1.63 -13.58 18.46
N LYS A 56 2.27 -14.41 17.66
CA LYS A 56 2.10 -14.43 16.21
C LYS A 56 0.78 -15.12 15.86
N LEU A 57 -0.07 -14.46 15.09
CA LEU A 57 -1.34 -14.98 14.58
C LEU A 57 -1.19 -15.60 13.19
N ALA A 58 -0.44 -14.94 12.29
CA ALA A 58 -0.29 -15.38 10.90
C ALA A 58 1.00 -14.84 10.27
N THR A 59 1.27 -15.31 9.04
CA THR A 59 2.24 -14.68 8.13
C THR A 59 1.55 -14.41 6.80
N LEU A 60 1.66 -13.18 6.33
CA LEU A 60 1.17 -12.73 5.03
C LEU A 60 2.34 -12.65 4.03
N THR A 61 2.04 -12.84 2.75
CA THR A 61 3.00 -12.89 1.64
C THR A 61 2.47 -12.06 0.48
N TYR A 62 2.81 -10.77 0.47
CA TYR A 62 2.34 -9.78 -0.51
C TYR A 62 0.81 -9.64 -0.60
N ASP A 63 0.09 -9.96 0.48
CA ASP A 63 -1.36 -9.85 0.54
C ASP A 63 -1.84 -8.40 0.45
N ILE A 64 -3.03 -8.23 -0.13
CA ILE A 64 -3.82 -7.00 -0.03
C ILE A 64 -4.62 -7.09 1.25
N VAL A 65 -4.58 -6.04 2.05
CA VAL A 65 -5.23 -5.97 3.35
C VAL A 65 -6.01 -4.67 3.45
N GLU A 66 -6.98 -4.66 4.34
CA GLU A 66 -7.61 -3.44 4.79
C GLU A 66 -7.07 -3.07 6.16
N MET A 67 -6.98 -1.78 6.41
CA MET A 67 -6.48 -1.17 7.63
C MET A 67 -7.65 -0.66 8.45
N ASP A 68 -7.51 -0.78 9.76
CA ASP A 68 -8.47 -0.25 10.72
C ASP A 68 -8.02 1.17 11.15
N PRO A 69 -8.70 2.24 10.71
CA PRO A 69 -8.25 3.62 10.89
C PRO A 69 -8.15 4.07 12.35
N GLU A 70 -8.90 3.43 13.24
CA GLU A 70 -8.83 3.72 14.68
C GLU A 70 -7.52 3.24 15.31
N PHE A 71 -6.80 2.32 14.64
CA PHE A 71 -5.61 1.65 15.16
C PHE A 71 -4.42 1.74 14.22
N MET A 72 -4.33 2.85 13.48
CA MET A 72 -3.16 3.22 12.68
C MET A 72 -2.23 4.10 13.51
N ASN A 73 -1.00 3.65 13.71
CA ASN A 73 0.07 4.48 14.29
C ASN A 73 1.39 4.29 13.53
N ALA A 74 2.41 5.06 13.92
CA ALA A 74 3.70 5.07 13.24
C ALA A 74 4.39 3.69 13.20
N ASP A 75 4.19 2.87 14.23
CA ASP A 75 4.90 1.60 14.37
C ASP A 75 4.08 0.41 13.89
N PHE A 76 2.79 0.38 14.24
CA PHE A 76 1.88 -0.71 13.96
C PHE A 76 0.55 -0.22 13.40
N THR A 77 0.04 -0.99 12.45
CA THR A 77 -1.29 -0.82 11.89
C THR A 77 -2.07 -2.10 12.09
N LYS A 78 -3.30 -1.97 12.61
CA LYS A 78 -4.22 -3.10 12.66
C LYS A 78 -4.82 -3.33 11.28
N ILE A 79 -4.83 -4.58 10.85
CA ILE A 79 -5.29 -5.00 9.52
C ILE A 79 -6.30 -6.14 9.60
N HIS A 80 -6.99 -6.33 8.49
CA HIS A 80 -7.74 -7.53 8.16
C HIS A 80 -7.49 -7.96 6.72
N THR A 81 -7.37 -9.27 6.50
CA THR A 81 -7.33 -9.83 5.15
C THR A 81 -8.68 -9.64 4.46
N ILE A 82 -8.68 -9.56 3.13
CA ILE A 82 -9.93 -9.37 2.35
C ILE A 82 -10.95 -10.48 2.59
N ASP A 83 -10.49 -11.70 2.85
CA ASP A 83 -11.35 -12.84 3.21
C ASP A 83 -11.81 -12.84 4.68
N LYS A 84 -11.41 -11.84 5.46
CA LYS A 84 -11.72 -11.62 6.88
C LYS A 84 -11.28 -12.74 7.83
N LYS A 85 -10.42 -13.67 7.40
CA LYS A 85 -9.96 -14.79 8.24
C LYS A 85 -8.84 -14.41 9.19
N VAL A 86 -8.03 -13.41 8.83
CA VAL A 86 -6.90 -12.96 9.64
C VAL A 86 -7.14 -11.51 10.01
N GLN A 87 -7.03 -11.22 11.31
CA GLN A 87 -7.07 -9.87 11.86
C GLN A 87 -5.99 -9.76 12.94
N GLY A 88 -5.27 -8.64 12.95
CA GLY A 88 -4.24 -8.36 13.95
C GLY A 88 -3.39 -7.17 13.57
N TYR A 89 -2.23 -7.03 14.20
CA TYR A 89 -1.34 -5.89 14.00
C TYR A 89 -0.14 -6.29 13.15
N VAL A 90 0.22 -5.45 12.19
CA VAL A 90 1.46 -5.57 11.40
C VAL A 90 2.28 -4.30 11.59
N LYS A 91 3.58 -4.35 11.31
CA LYS A 91 4.38 -3.12 11.31
C LYS A 91 3.92 -2.22 10.18
N THR A 92 3.75 -0.93 10.44
CA THR A 92 3.31 0.03 9.43
C THR A 92 4.31 0.08 8.26
N THR A 93 5.61 -0.08 8.54
CA THR A 93 6.67 -0.14 7.52
C THR A 93 6.58 -1.33 6.56
N ASP A 94 5.79 -2.37 6.90
CA ASP A 94 5.58 -3.54 6.04
C ASP A 94 4.41 -3.35 5.05
N LEU A 95 3.78 -2.17 5.07
CA LEU A 95 2.62 -1.82 4.25
C LEU A 95 2.95 -0.66 3.30
N ILE A 96 2.38 -0.71 2.10
CA ILE A 96 2.22 0.47 1.23
C ILE A 96 0.72 0.70 1.07
N TYR A 97 0.25 1.92 1.32
CA TYR A 97 -1.16 2.22 1.19
C TYR A 97 -1.52 2.32 -0.29
N SER A 98 -2.69 1.84 -0.64
CA SER A 98 -3.16 1.81 -2.03
C SER A 98 -3.47 3.21 -2.55
N ALA A 99 -3.86 4.13 -1.66
CA ALA A 99 -3.98 5.55 -1.96
C ALA A 99 -2.62 6.26 -2.13
N ASP A 100 -1.52 5.72 -1.60
CA ASP A 100 -0.20 6.36 -1.61
C ASP A 100 0.62 6.06 -2.87
N GLN A 101 0.10 5.29 -3.82
CA GLN A 101 0.83 4.94 -5.03
C GLN A 101 0.83 6.08 -6.06
N HIS A 102 2.04 6.54 -6.39
CA HIS A 102 2.31 7.54 -7.41
C HIS A 102 3.03 6.88 -8.58
N LEU A 103 2.45 6.98 -9.77
CA LEU A 103 3.17 6.63 -11.00
C LEU A 103 4.18 7.73 -11.29
N VAL A 104 5.48 7.41 -11.22
CA VAL A 104 6.55 8.35 -11.60
C VAL A 104 6.87 8.16 -13.07
N ILE A 105 6.44 9.11 -13.89
CA ILE A 105 6.80 9.19 -15.31
C ILE A 105 7.96 10.19 -15.46
N LYS A 106 9.08 9.75 -16.05
CA LYS A 106 10.23 10.61 -16.38
C LYS A 106 10.43 10.72 -17.88
N LYS A 107 10.99 11.84 -18.33
CA LYS A 107 11.39 12.03 -19.74
C LYS A 107 12.82 11.54 -19.96
N ILE A 108 12.99 10.44 -20.69
CA ILE A 108 14.28 9.81 -21.02
C ILE A 108 14.38 9.71 -22.55
N ASP A 109 15.44 10.27 -23.14
CA ASP A 109 15.64 10.35 -24.60
C ASP A 109 14.47 11.03 -25.32
N ASP A 110 13.98 12.14 -24.76
CA ASP A 110 12.79 12.87 -25.22
C ASP A 110 11.46 12.10 -25.24
N LYS A 111 11.43 10.91 -24.65
CA LYS A 111 10.22 10.08 -24.52
C LYS A 111 9.81 9.91 -23.06
N TRP A 112 8.51 9.97 -22.81
CA TRP A 112 7.95 9.68 -21.49
C TRP A 112 8.03 8.17 -21.19
N LYS A 113 8.64 7.80 -20.07
CA LYS A 113 8.79 6.42 -19.61
C LYS A 113 8.32 6.32 -18.16
N ILE A 114 7.60 5.25 -17.83
CA ILE A 114 7.28 4.90 -16.43
C ILE A 114 8.56 4.35 -15.81
N THR A 115 9.09 5.03 -14.79
CA THR A 115 10.40 4.69 -14.22
C THR A 115 10.33 4.11 -12.82
N ALA A 116 9.26 4.38 -12.09
CA ALA A 116 9.04 3.83 -10.76
C ALA A 116 7.55 3.92 -10.37
N PHE A 117 7.18 3.07 -9.43
CA PHE A 117 6.02 3.28 -8.58
C PHE A 117 6.59 3.79 -7.25
N ALA A 118 6.40 5.08 -6.96
CA ALA A 118 6.92 5.67 -5.73
C ALA A 118 5.82 5.64 -4.64
N PRO A 119 6.14 5.16 -3.43
CA PRO A 119 5.30 5.37 -2.26
C PRO A 119 5.68 6.71 -1.59
N PHE A 120 4.99 7.79 -2.00
CA PHE A 120 5.00 9.22 -1.53
C PHE A 120 6.34 9.95 -1.23
N ASP A 121 6.26 11.30 -1.16
CA ASP A 121 7.29 12.35 -0.99
C ASP A 121 8.50 12.01 -0.10
#